data_AF-A0A4Q3AA93-F1
#
_entry.id   AF-A0A4Q3AA93-F1
#
_cell.length_a   1.000
_cell.length_b   1.000
_cell.length_c   1.000
_cell.angle_alpha   90.00
_cell.angle_beta   90.00
_cell.angle_gamma   90.00
#
_symmetry.space_group_name_H-M   'P 1'
#
loop_
_entity.id
_entity.type
_entity.pdbx_description
1 polymer ?
#
loop_
_entity_poly.entity_id
_entity_poly.type
_entity_poly.pdbx_seq_one_letter_code
_entity_poly.pdbx_strand_id
1 'polypeptide(L)'
;MDIRHAINLLEGAAILEEGVALHSLPEHAAFAVAVAEAYEAAPLHDPSADKHWIAMITHTVETLLPRIVGDGIRLEYTEEDPYTEGGHDPQMMLRYMLYDIAFNRRLFIWSGASDHPVFTPQQNVLFRSIHDFYTHGKLVAVFKKNLAAISPEIAKGKKPTPEELAKVLPQVSMTKGGNQGHGFTARGELSTAARHIVLAPKVAAPCLFTEVVGQVCYNVVTTKHAAQKVAILPGFDFINIGKTIPGSVADKRKAEVMNFLVKADPDALLNLHLKERPQIKAKVLINNVKSRDRYSK
;
A
#
# COMPACT_ATOMS: atom_id res chain seq x y z
N MET A 1 -16.58 -19.91 -12.46
CA MET A 1 -15.59 -19.14 -13.23
C MET A 1 -14.28 -19.92 -13.14
N ASP A 2 -13.81 -20.47 -14.26
CA ASP A 2 -12.59 -21.27 -14.34
C ASP A 2 -11.36 -20.41 -13.99
N ILE A 3 -10.44 -20.94 -13.18
CA ILE A 3 -9.18 -20.29 -12.82
C ILE A 3 -8.34 -19.95 -14.05
N ARG A 4 -8.39 -20.75 -15.12
CA ARG A 4 -7.73 -20.41 -16.40
C ARG A 4 -8.33 -19.17 -17.04
N HIS A 5 -9.64 -18.96 -16.89
CA HIS A 5 -10.31 -17.75 -17.34
C HIS A 5 -9.93 -16.53 -16.48
N ALA A 6 -9.69 -16.74 -15.17
CA ALA A 6 -9.17 -15.69 -14.28
C ALA A 6 -7.70 -15.34 -14.58
N ILE A 7 -6.87 -16.32 -14.96
CA ILE A 7 -5.48 -16.12 -15.39
C ILE A 7 -5.42 -15.37 -16.73
N ASN A 8 -6.25 -15.73 -17.71
CA ASN A 8 -6.32 -15.00 -18.99
C ASN A 8 -6.85 -13.56 -18.83
N LEU A 9 -7.76 -13.34 -17.87
CA LEU A 9 -8.19 -11.99 -17.47
C LEU A 9 -7.09 -11.20 -16.75
N LEU A 10 -6.12 -11.86 -16.12
CA LEU A 10 -4.94 -11.25 -15.48
C LEU A 10 -3.81 -10.97 -16.49
N GLU A 11 -3.63 -11.82 -17.50
CA GLU A 11 -2.73 -11.58 -18.63
C GLU A 11 -3.20 -10.40 -19.51
N GLY A 12 -4.52 -10.20 -19.60
CA GLY A 12 -5.14 -9.04 -20.26
C GLY A 12 -5.07 -7.73 -19.47
N ALA A 13 -4.66 -7.74 -18.20
CA ALA A 13 -4.30 -6.52 -17.45
C ALA A 13 -2.86 -6.12 -17.79
N ALA A 14 -2.60 -6.00 -19.10
CA ALA A 14 -1.33 -5.62 -19.65
C ALA A 14 -0.95 -4.24 -19.11
N ILE A 15 0.23 -4.19 -18.47
CA ILE A 15 1.16 -3.07 -18.51
C ILE A 15 0.55 -1.74 -18.04
N LEU A 16 0.74 -1.43 -16.77
CA LEU A 16 0.35 -0.12 -16.24
C LEU A 16 1.59 0.56 -15.65
N GLU A 17 1.84 1.77 -16.14
CA GLU A 17 2.93 2.71 -15.81
C GLU A 17 2.99 3.06 -14.31
N GLU A 18 3.30 2.08 -13.48
CA GLU A 18 3.40 2.25 -12.03
C GLU A 18 4.78 1.80 -11.63
N GLY A 19 5.42 2.54 -10.71
CA GLY A 19 6.81 2.37 -10.31
C GLY A 19 7.15 1.03 -9.63
N VAL A 20 6.35 -0.01 -9.86
CA VAL A 20 6.50 -1.39 -9.40
C VAL A 20 6.79 -2.29 -10.61
N ALA A 21 7.98 -2.86 -10.64
CA ALA A 21 8.47 -3.80 -11.65
C ALA A 21 7.99 -5.23 -11.36
N LEU A 22 6.67 -5.43 -11.32
CA LEU A 22 6.02 -6.73 -11.17
C LEU A 22 4.92 -6.88 -12.20
N HIS A 23 5.00 -7.91 -13.04
CA HIS A 23 4.24 -8.04 -14.28
C HIS A 23 3.23 -9.19 -14.28
N SER A 24 3.25 -10.05 -13.25
CA SER A 24 2.29 -11.15 -13.12
C SER A 24 1.92 -11.42 -11.66
N LEU A 25 0.81 -12.13 -11.43
CA LEU A 25 0.39 -12.57 -10.09
C LEU A 25 1.46 -13.48 -9.43
N PRO A 26 2.01 -14.50 -10.11
CA PRO A 26 3.11 -15.29 -9.55
C PRO A 26 4.30 -14.43 -9.15
N GLU A 27 4.66 -13.43 -9.97
CA GLU A 27 5.79 -12.55 -9.66
C GLU A 27 5.54 -11.70 -8.42
N HIS A 28 4.32 -11.18 -8.24
CA HIS A 28 3.94 -10.46 -7.01
C HIS A 28 4.02 -11.37 -5.80
N ALA A 29 3.47 -12.58 -5.89
CA ALA A 29 3.49 -13.53 -4.80
C ALA A 29 4.92 -13.89 -4.40
N ALA A 30 5.79 -14.19 -5.37
CA ALA A 30 7.19 -14.52 -5.12
C ALA A 30 7.96 -13.35 -4.50
N PHE A 31 7.77 -12.13 -4.99
CA PHE A 31 8.38 -10.94 -4.42
C PHE A 31 7.89 -10.71 -2.98
N ALA A 32 6.58 -10.80 -2.74
CA ALA A 32 6.00 -10.62 -1.41
C ALA A 32 6.53 -11.65 -0.41
N VAL A 33 6.68 -12.91 -0.80
CA VAL A 33 7.28 -13.95 0.07
C VAL A 33 8.74 -13.63 0.39
N ALA A 34 9.55 -13.30 -0.62
CA ALA A 34 10.95 -12.96 -0.40
C ALA A 34 11.12 -11.75 0.54
N VAL A 35 10.31 -10.70 0.34
CA VAL A 35 10.30 -9.51 1.22
C VAL A 35 9.81 -9.87 2.62
N ALA A 36 8.72 -10.61 2.76
CA ALA A 36 8.15 -10.97 4.06
C ALA A 36 9.12 -11.80 4.90
N GLU A 37 9.82 -12.76 4.30
CA GLU A 37 10.81 -13.58 4.99
C GLU A 37 12.05 -12.75 5.40
N ALA A 38 12.49 -11.82 4.55
CA ALA A 38 13.56 -10.89 4.89
C ALA A 38 13.13 -9.94 6.02
N TYR A 39 11.90 -9.43 5.96
CA TYR A 39 11.32 -8.57 6.98
C TYR A 39 11.23 -9.31 8.31
N GLU A 40 10.71 -10.54 8.33
CA GLU A 40 10.61 -11.36 9.54
C GLU A 40 11.98 -11.62 10.17
N ALA A 41 12.99 -11.93 9.35
CA ALA A 41 14.35 -12.20 9.81
C ALA A 41 15.12 -10.96 10.29
N ALA A 42 14.72 -9.76 9.86
CA ALA A 42 15.39 -8.52 10.27
C ALA A 42 15.22 -8.25 11.78
N PRO A 43 16.23 -7.66 12.45
CA PRO A 43 16.09 -7.25 13.84
C PRO A 43 15.02 -6.14 13.96
N LEU A 44 14.47 -5.96 15.17
CA LEU A 44 13.59 -4.82 15.45
C LEU A 44 14.32 -3.48 15.24
N HIS A 45 15.62 -3.44 15.59
CA HIS A 45 16.46 -2.27 15.43
C HIS A 45 17.88 -2.68 15.03
N ASP A 46 18.34 -2.15 13.91
CA ASP A 46 19.72 -2.11 13.45
C ASP A 46 20.18 -0.65 13.44
N PRO A 47 21.06 -0.23 14.38
CA PRO A 47 21.54 1.15 14.48
C PRO A 47 22.19 1.68 13.19
N SER A 48 22.70 0.80 12.31
CA SER A 48 23.26 1.23 11.03
C SER A 48 22.20 1.81 10.08
N ALA A 49 20.91 1.50 10.33
CA ALA A 49 19.78 1.98 9.57
C ALA A 49 19.31 3.38 10.01
N ASP A 50 19.66 3.86 11.21
CA ASP A 50 19.13 5.09 11.83
C ASP A 50 19.23 6.31 10.92
N LYS A 51 20.36 6.47 10.22
CA LYS A 51 20.58 7.58 9.29
C LYS A 51 19.51 7.68 8.18
N HIS A 52 18.97 6.54 7.74
CA HIS A 52 17.94 6.50 6.70
C HIS A 52 16.60 6.99 7.24
N TRP A 53 16.25 6.54 8.45
CA TRP A 53 15.03 6.94 9.17
C TRP A 53 15.07 8.41 9.59
N ILE A 54 16.20 8.88 10.13
CA ILE A 54 16.41 10.29 10.47
C ILE A 54 16.22 11.17 9.23
N ALA A 55 16.87 10.82 8.11
CA ALA A 55 16.72 11.60 6.87
C ALA A 55 15.27 11.64 6.36
N MET A 56 14.53 10.53 6.52
CA MET A 56 13.13 10.44 6.13
C MET A 56 12.22 11.31 7.01
N ILE A 57 12.37 11.27 8.33
CA ILE A 57 11.54 12.09 9.22
C ILE A 57 11.90 13.57 9.12
N THR A 58 13.18 13.92 8.99
CA THR A 58 13.61 15.30 8.73
C THR A 58 12.92 15.84 7.49
N HIS A 59 12.94 15.08 6.38
CA HIS A 59 12.25 15.52 5.17
C HIS A 59 10.73 15.61 5.32
N THR A 60 10.12 14.65 6.03
CA THR A 60 8.70 14.67 6.36
C THR A 60 8.32 15.95 7.09
N VAL A 61 9.02 16.28 8.17
CA VAL A 61 8.70 17.42 9.04
C VAL A 61 9.05 18.76 8.40
N GLU A 62 10.21 18.86 7.76
CA GLU A 62 10.73 20.14 7.27
C GLU A 62 10.25 20.47 5.85
N THR A 63 9.85 19.48 5.05
CA THR A 63 9.49 19.70 3.65
C THR A 63 8.06 19.30 3.33
N LEU A 64 7.62 18.09 3.68
CA LEU A 64 6.34 17.57 3.21
C LEU A 64 5.17 18.07 4.07
N LEU A 65 5.30 18.07 5.40
CA LEU A 65 4.26 18.56 6.30
C LEU A 65 3.88 20.04 6.06
N PRO A 66 4.83 20.99 5.92
CA PRO A 66 4.49 22.39 5.66
C PRO A 66 3.73 22.58 4.35
N ARG A 67 3.95 21.72 3.35
CA ARG A 67 3.22 21.76 2.09
C ARG A 67 1.77 21.30 2.25
N ILE A 68 1.51 20.23 3.00
CA ILE A 68 0.13 19.79 3.33
C ILE A 68 -0.63 20.90 4.05
N VAL A 69 0.00 21.50 5.07
CA VAL A 69 -0.60 22.59 5.85
C VAL A 69 -0.80 23.83 4.97
N GLY A 70 0.18 24.18 4.12
CA GLY A 70 0.08 25.26 3.14
C GLY A 70 -1.03 25.03 2.10
N ASP A 71 -1.29 23.77 1.75
CA ASP A 71 -2.43 23.34 0.95
C ASP A 71 -3.75 23.39 1.73
N GLY A 72 -3.79 23.93 2.96
CA GLY A 72 -4.98 24.14 3.77
C GLY A 72 -5.64 22.87 4.31
N ILE A 73 -4.89 21.76 4.34
CA ILE A 73 -5.36 20.48 4.87
C ILE A 73 -5.05 20.39 6.36
N ARG A 74 -6.07 20.10 7.18
CA ARG A 74 -5.91 19.83 8.62
C ARG A 74 -5.61 18.35 8.85
N LEU A 75 -4.57 18.07 9.63
CA LEU A 75 -4.30 16.72 10.12
C LEU A 75 -5.01 16.52 11.46
N GLU A 76 -5.85 15.49 11.55
CA GLU A 76 -6.60 15.14 12.75
C GLU A 76 -6.26 13.70 13.14
N TYR A 77 -5.97 13.45 14.42
CA TYR A 77 -5.52 12.15 14.91
C TYR A 77 -6.63 11.45 15.69
N THR A 78 -6.78 10.14 15.48
CA THR A 78 -7.78 9.30 16.14
C THR A 78 -7.15 8.03 16.69
N GLU A 79 -7.66 7.51 17.80
CA GLU A 79 -7.24 6.21 18.36
C GLU A 79 -7.87 5.02 17.62
N GLU A 80 -9.02 5.25 16.99
CA GLU A 80 -9.74 4.28 16.17
C GLU A 80 -9.32 4.37 14.71
N ASP A 81 -9.39 3.25 13.99
CA ASP A 81 -9.14 3.18 12.55
C ASP A 81 -10.13 4.09 11.79
N PRO A 82 -9.67 5.15 11.11
CA PRO A 82 -10.55 6.10 10.44
C PRO A 82 -11.18 5.50 9.19
N TYR A 83 -12.20 6.18 8.67
CA TYR A 83 -12.81 5.89 7.37
C TYR A 83 -13.56 4.55 7.30
N THR A 84 -13.97 4.02 8.45
CA THR A 84 -14.69 2.74 8.58
C THR A 84 -16.22 2.89 8.47
N GLU A 85 -16.74 4.07 8.14
CA GLU A 85 -18.20 4.35 8.03
C GLU A 85 -18.90 3.50 6.96
N GLY A 86 -18.15 3.07 5.93
CA GLY A 86 -18.61 2.12 4.90
C GLY A 86 -18.26 0.66 5.20
N GLY A 87 -17.80 0.35 6.42
CA GLY A 87 -17.15 -0.90 6.79
C GLY A 87 -15.64 -0.91 6.51
N HIS A 88 -14.98 -2.03 6.78
CA HIS A 88 -13.54 -2.22 6.56
C HIS A 88 -13.18 -2.57 5.10
N ASP A 89 -13.99 -2.14 4.13
CA ASP A 89 -13.66 -2.33 2.72
C ASP A 89 -12.59 -1.28 2.33
N PRO A 90 -11.39 -1.69 1.89
CA PRO A 90 -10.29 -0.74 1.64
C PRO A 90 -10.60 0.29 0.56
N GLN A 91 -11.52 -0.03 -0.37
CA GLN A 91 -11.94 0.91 -1.42
C GLN A 91 -12.89 1.97 -0.85
N MET A 92 -13.79 1.57 0.04
CA MET A 92 -14.64 2.52 0.76
C MET A 92 -13.81 3.43 1.67
N MET A 93 -12.87 2.88 2.44
CA MET A 93 -11.97 3.69 3.28
C MET A 93 -11.24 4.75 2.45
N LEU A 94 -10.68 4.35 1.30
CA LEU A 94 -10.03 5.27 0.37
C LEU A 94 -10.98 6.37 -0.12
N ARG A 95 -12.22 6.04 -0.51
CA ARG A 95 -13.19 7.02 -1.00
C ARG A 95 -13.59 8.03 0.07
N TYR A 96 -13.79 7.58 1.31
CA TYR A 96 -14.06 8.48 2.44
C TYR A 96 -12.86 9.39 2.73
N MET A 97 -11.64 8.85 2.73
CA MET A 97 -10.42 9.65 2.87
C MET A 97 -10.30 10.71 1.77
N LEU A 98 -10.52 10.34 0.51
CA LEU A 98 -10.44 11.26 -0.62
C LEU A 98 -11.55 12.32 -0.59
N TYR A 99 -12.75 11.97 -0.12
CA TYR A 99 -13.81 12.92 0.13
C TYR A 99 -13.40 13.96 1.19
N ASP A 100 -12.84 13.49 2.30
CA ASP A 100 -12.39 14.35 3.38
C ASP A 100 -11.28 15.31 2.95
N ILE A 101 -10.29 14.82 2.21
CA ILE A 101 -9.23 15.67 1.64
C ILE A 101 -9.83 16.70 0.67
N ALA A 102 -10.72 16.26 -0.23
CA ALA A 102 -11.24 17.08 -1.31
C ALA A 102 -12.21 18.17 -0.86
N PHE A 103 -13.06 17.88 0.14
CA PHE A 103 -14.21 18.72 0.50
C PHE A 103 -14.17 19.21 1.95
N ASN A 104 -13.74 18.38 2.90
CA ASN A 104 -13.64 18.77 4.31
C ASN A 104 -12.29 19.40 4.67
N ARG A 105 -11.32 19.31 3.75
CA ARG A 105 -9.97 19.85 3.87
C ARG A 105 -9.29 19.31 5.13
N ARG A 106 -9.49 18.01 5.38
CA ARG A 106 -8.94 17.30 6.53
C ARG A 106 -8.44 15.92 6.11
N LEU A 107 -7.53 15.36 6.90
CA LEU A 107 -7.07 13.99 6.83
C LEU A 107 -7.07 13.41 8.26
N PHE A 108 -7.86 12.37 8.48
CA PHE A 108 -7.85 11.60 9.71
C PHE A 108 -6.79 10.52 9.66
N ILE A 109 -6.11 10.36 10.79
CA ILE A 109 -4.94 9.50 10.88
C ILE A 109 -5.02 8.68 12.14
N TRP A 110 -4.90 7.37 11.95
CA TRP A 110 -4.82 6.44 13.06
C TRP A 110 -3.52 6.63 13.83
N SER A 111 -3.64 6.92 15.13
CA SER A 111 -2.53 7.17 16.05
C SER A 111 -2.11 5.93 16.85
N GLY A 112 -2.83 4.81 16.69
CA GLY A 112 -2.47 3.55 17.33
C GLY A 112 -1.16 2.95 16.80
N ALA A 113 -0.58 2.02 17.57
CA ALA A 113 0.67 1.32 17.26
C ALA A 113 1.83 2.26 16.86
N SER A 114 2.11 3.26 17.70
CA SER A 114 3.10 4.31 17.41
C SER A 114 4.50 4.03 17.97
N ASP A 115 4.72 2.89 18.63
CA ASP A 115 6.02 2.51 19.19
C ASP A 115 7.04 2.26 18.07
N HIS A 116 8.15 2.99 18.11
CA HIS A 116 9.16 2.94 17.07
C HIS A 116 10.57 3.11 17.67
N PRO A 117 11.59 2.33 17.25
CA PRO A 117 12.94 2.41 17.81
C PRO A 117 13.64 3.77 17.64
N VAL A 118 13.40 4.46 16.52
CA VAL A 118 14.04 5.77 16.21
C VAL A 118 13.11 6.98 16.32
N PHE A 119 11.80 6.83 16.04
CA PHE A 119 10.85 7.93 16.02
C PHE A 119 10.16 8.06 17.36
N THR A 120 9.91 9.31 17.75
CA THR A 120 8.86 9.57 18.74
C THR A 120 7.50 9.13 18.19
N PRO A 121 6.52 8.81 19.06
CA PRO A 121 5.17 8.46 18.60
C PRO A 121 4.58 9.51 17.65
N GLN A 122 4.77 10.80 17.93
CA GLN A 122 4.31 11.89 17.08
C GLN A 122 4.97 11.86 15.69
N GLN A 123 6.28 11.65 15.62
CA GLN A 123 7.00 11.54 14.36
C GLN A 123 6.53 10.35 13.52
N ASN A 124 6.25 9.22 14.16
CA ASN A 124 5.76 8.03 13.49
C ASN A 124 4.36 8.26 12.89
N VAL A 125 3.47 8.92 13.64
CA VAL A 125 2.16 9.33 13.14
C VAL A 125 2.29 10.34 11.98
N LEU A 126 3.20 11.32 12.10
CA LEU A 126 3.45 12.29 11.02
C LEU A 126 3.95 11.62 9.74
N PHE A 127 4.86 10.66 9.85
CA PHE A 127 5.32 9.88 8.71
C PHE A 127 4.16 9.16 8.00
N ARG A 128 3.29 8.46 8.75
CA ARG A 128 2.09 7.81 8.18
C ARG A 128 1.18 8.83 7.50
N SER A 129 1.03 10.02 8.09
CA SER A 129 0.28 11.14 7.51
C SER A 129 0.76 11.52 6.11
N ILE A 130 2.07 11.66 5.97
CA ILE A 130 2.71 12.04 4.71
C ILE A 130 2.54 10.92 3.68
N HIS A 131 2.75 9.67 4.10
CA HIS A 131 2.52 8.51 3.24
C HIS A 131 1.10 8.53 2.71
N ASP A 132 0.09 8.61 3.58
CA ASP A 132 -1.31 8.53 3.16
C ASP A 132 -1.71 9.69 2.24
N PHE A 133 -1.34 10.92 2.60
CA PHE A 133 -1.70 12.10 1.84
C PHE A 133 -1.05 12.14 0.45
N TYR A 134 0.28 12.02 0.37
CA TYR A 134 0.98 12.24 -0.89
C TYR A 134 0.89 11.08 -1.87
N THR A 135 0.51 9.91 -1.38
CA THR A 135 0.46 8.71 -2.21
C THR A 135 -0.98 8.36 -2.57
N HIS A 136 -1.85 8.09 -1.58
CA HIS A 136 -3.26 7.79 -1.83
C HIS A 136 -4.03 9.06 -2.27
N GLY A 137 -3.74 10.21 -1.66
CA GLY A 137 -4.35 11.50 -2.01
C GLY A 137 -4.10 11.96 -3.45
N LYS A 138 -3.16 11.35 -4.18
CA LYS A 138 -3.00 11.57 -5.64
C LYS A 138 -4.28 11.26 -6.42
N LEU A 139 -5.14 10.41 -5.89
CA LEU A 139 -6.40 10.06 -6.50
C LEU A 139 -7.49 11.14 -6.33
N VAL A 140 -7.26 12.21 -5.54
CA VAL A 140 -8.25 13.28 -5.31
C VAL A 140 -8.75 13.89 -6.61
N ALA A 141 -7.89 14.13 -7.60
CA ALA A 141 -8.30 14.73 -8.87
C ALA A 141 -9.24 13.80 -9.67
N VAL A 142 -8.91 12.51 -9.72
CA VAL A 142 -9.74 11.48 -10.38
C VAL A 142 -11.06 11.31 -9.63
N PHE A 143 -10.99 11.25 -8.30
CA PHE A 143 -12.15 11.16 -7.42
C PHE A 143 -13.12 12.32 -7.65
N LYS A 144 -12.64 13.59 -7.60
CA LYS A 144 -13.47 14.77 -7.83
C LYS A 144 -14.14 14.75 -9.19
N LYS A 145 -13.39 14.38 -10.25
CA LYS A 145 -13.93 14.27 -11.60
C LYS A 145 -15.06 13.23 -11.67
N ASN A 146 -14.84 12.04 -11.12
CA ASN A 146 -15.80 10.95 -11.20
C ASN A 146 -17.01 11.17 -10.28
N LEU A 147 -16.80 11.78 -9.11
CA LEU A 147 -17.89 12.21 -8.23
C LEU A 147 -18.79 13.25 -8.92
N ALA A 148 -18.22 14.20 -9.66
CA ALA A 148 -19.01 15.20 -10.38
C ALA A 148 -19.92 14.59 -11.46
N ALA A 149 -19.56 13.43 -12.01
CA ALA A 149 -20.41 12.72 -12.98
C ALA A 149 -21.60 12.00 -12.32
N ILE A 150 -21.46 11.60 -11.06
CA ILE A 150 -22.46 10.82 -10.31
C ILE A 150 -23.35 11.73 -9.46
N SER A 151 -22.75 12.72 -8.82
CA SER A 151 -23.43 13.67 -7.94
C SER A 151 -22.85 15.08 -8.12
N PRO A 152 -23.33 15.83 -9.15
CA PRO A 152 -22.87 17.20 -9.41
C PRO A 152 -23.07 18.14 -8.22
N GLU A 153 -24.14 17.95 -7.46
CA GLU A 153 -24.47 18.80 -6.30
C GLU A 153 -23.45 18.65 -5.17
N ILE A 154 -23.06 17.41 -4.84
CA ILE A 154 -22.02 17.16 -3.84
C ILE A 154 -20.67 17.71 -4.34
N ALA A 155 -20.34 17.49 -5.62
CA ALA A 155 -19.09 18.01 -6.19
C ALA A 155 -19.02 19.56 -6.21
N LYS A 156 -20.17 20.25 -6.25
CA LYS A 156 -20.29 21.71 -6.12
C LYS A 156 -20.32 22.22 -4.68
N GLY A 157 -20.24 21.33 -3.69
CA GLY A 157 -20.13 21.70 -2.27
C GLY A 157 -21.41 21.51 -1.45
N LYS A 158 -22.46 20.87 -1.97
CA LYS A 158 -23.56 20.39 -1.10
C LYS A 158 -22.95 19.44 -0.07
N LYS A 159 -23.18 19.72 1.22
CA LYS A 159 -22.80 18.81 2.31
C LYS A 159 -23.80 17.64 2.37
N PRO A 160 -23.41 16.41 1.99
CA PRO A 160 -24.31 15.28 2.04
C PRO A 160 -24.49 14.78 3.48
N THR A 161 -25.61 14.13 3.76
CA THR A 161 -25.72 13.32 4.99
C THR A 161 -24.86 12.06 4.89
N PRO A 162 -24.53 11.39 6.01
CA PRO A 162 -23.83 10.10 5.98
C PRO A 162 -24.51 9.06 5.06
N GLU A 163 -25.84 9.02 5.06
CA GLU A 163 -26.63 8.09 4.24
C GLU A 163 -26.59 8.45 2.75
N GLU A 164 -26.60 9.74 2.40
CA GLU A 164 -26.42 10.18 1.02
C GLU A 164 -25.02 9.81 0.51
N LEU A 165 -24.00 10.03 1.35
CA LEU A 165 -22.61 9.74 1.00
C LEU A 165 -22.38 8.23 0.84
N ALA A 166 -22.94 7.41 1.73
CA ALA A 166 -22.86 5.95 1.65
C ALA A 166 -23.53 5.37 0.38
N LYS A 167 -24.53 6.06 -0.18
CA LYS A 167 -25.14 5.67 -1.47
C LYS A 167 -24.30 6.08 -2.67
N VAL A 168 -23.65 7.24 -2.61
CA VAL A 168 -22.92 7.82 -3.74
C VAL A 168 -21.51 7.25 -3.86
N LEU A 169 -20.74 7.19 -2.77
CA LEU A 169 -19.33 6.81 -2.81
C LEU A 169 -19.05 5.46 -3.47
N PRO A 170 -19.81 4.36 -3.23
CA PRO A 170 -19.56 3.08 -3.87
C PRO A 170 -19.58 3.12 -5.40
N GLN A 171 -20.30 4.09 -5.98
CA GLN A 171 -20.43 4.27 -7.42
C GLN A 171 -19.25 5.05 -8.02
N VAL A 172 -18.46 5.76 -7.19
CA VAL A 172 -17.32 6.55 -7.66
C VAL A 172 -16.19 5.60 -8.05
N SER A 173 -15.93 5.49 -9.35
CA SER A 173 -14.80 4.73 -9.84
C SER A 173 -13.49 5.41 -9.43
N MET A 174 -12.56 4.62 -8.91
CA MET A 174 -11.21 5.06 -8.55
C MET A 174 -10.17 4.70 -9.62
N THR A 175 -10.62 4.11 -10.73
CA THR A 175 -9.73 3.63 -11.78
C THR A 175 -9.45 4.71 -12.83
N LYS A 176 -8.22 4.75 -13.33
CA LYS A 176 -7.89 5.36 -14.61
C LYS A 176 -7.56 4.21 -15.58
N GLY A 177 -8.47 3.88 -16.49
CA GLY A 177 -8.28 2.76 -17.41
C GLY A 177 -8.26 1.37 -16.74
N GLY A 178 -9.04 1.18 -15.68
CA GLY A 178 -9.13 -0.10 -14.95
C GLY A 178 -8.09 -0.30 -13.83
N ASN A 179 -7.18 0.66 -13.60
CA ASN A 179 -6.20 0.57 -12.51
C ASN A 179 -6.37 1.66 -11.44
N GLN A 180 -6.24 1.26 -10.18
CA GLN A 180 -6.35 2.10 -9.00
C GLN A 180 -5.00 2.23 -8.28
N GLY A 181 -3.91 2.47 -9.02
CA GLY A 181 -2.50 2.38 -8.59
C GLY A 181 -2.04 2.93 -7.24
N HIS A 182 -2.91 3.50 -6.42
CA HIS A 182 -2.65 3.99 -5.08
C HIS A 182 -3.83 3.73 -4.11
N GLY A 183 -4.50 2.57 -4.21
CA GLY A 183 -5.49 2.17 -3.20
C GLY A 183 -4.88 1.37 -2.04
N PHE A 184 -5.65 1.15 -0.97
CA PHE A 184 -5.31 0.32 0.19
C PHE A 184 -5.32 -1.19 -0.14
N THR A 185 -4.57 -1.57 -1.17
CA THR A 185 -4.41 -2.96 -1.65
C THR A 185 -2.92 -3.27 -1.66
N ALA A 186 -2.52 -4.54 -1.63
CA ALA A 186 -1.10 -4.90 -1.64
C ALA A 186 -0.33 -4.21 -2.78
N ARG A 187 -0.85 -4.27 -4.01
CA ARG A 187 -0.21 -3.60 -5.16
C ARG A 187 -0.28 -2.08 -5.06
N GLY A 188 -1.42 -1.54 -4.62
CA GLY A 188 -1.58 -0.10 -4.42
C GLY A 188 -0.58 0.46 -3.40
N GLU A 189 -0.30 -0.29 -2.32
CA GLU A 189 0.71 0.06 -1.32
C GLU A 189 2.15 -0.02 -1.84
N LEU A 190 2.46 -1.00 -2.70
CA LEU A 190 3.77 -1.03 -3.36
C LEU A 190 3.94 0.17 -4.28
N SER A 191 2.89 0.57 -4.99
CA SER A 191 2.89 1.73 -5.87
C SER A 191 2.90 3.06 -5.10
N THR A 192 2.27 3.12 -3.92
CA THR A 192 2.37 4.28 -3.00
C THR A 192 3.77 4.40 -2.44
N ALA A 193 4.39 3.30 -1.99
CA ALA A 193 5.78 3.26 -1.55
C ALA A 193 6.73 3.76 -2.65
N ALA A 194 6.58 3.25 -3.88
CA ALA A 194 7.40 3.67 -5.03
C ALA A 194 7.31 5.19 -5.24
N ARG A 195 6.11 5.76 -5.07
CA ARG A 195 5.91 7.20 -5.17
C ARG A 195 6.55 7.95 -4.02
N HIS A 196 6.41 7.48 -2.79
CA HIS A 196 7.01 8.10 -1.61
C HIS A 196 8.54 8.15 -1.76
N ILE A 197 9.16 7.08 -2.26
CA ILE A 197 10.61 7.01 -2.54
C ILE A 197 11.06 8.05 -3.58
N VAL A 198 10.19 8.42 -4.53
CA VAL A 198 10.50 9.50 -5.50
C VAL A 198 10.46 10.88 -4.85
N LEU A 199 9.58 11.09 -3.86
CA LEU A 199 9.43 12.36 -3.16
C LEU A 199 10.53 12.57 -2.11
N ALA A 200 10.94 11.49 -1.43
CA ALA A 200 11.91 11.53 -0.35
C ALA A 200 13.37 11.65 -0.84
N PRO A 201 14.29 12.11 0.04
CA PRO A 201 15.73 12.02 -0.21
C PRO A 201 16.13 10.58 -0.55
N LYS A 202 17.07 10.40 -1.48
CA LYS A 202 17.49 9.04 -1.91
C LYS A 202 18.02 8.18 -0.77
N VAL A 203 18.62 8.81 0.24
CA VAL A 203 19.06 8.13 1.46
C VAL A 203 17.90 7.54 2.27
N ALA A 204 16.67 8.01 2.13
CA ALA A 204 15.49 7.45 2.82
C ALA A 204 14.89 6.22 2.12
N ALA A 205 15.32 5.87 0.90
CA ALA A 205 14.72 4.76 0.16
C ALA A 205 14.75 3.41 0.92
N PRO A 206 15.84 3.01 1.60
CA PRO A 206 15.88 1.75 2.35
C PRO A 206 14.87 1.69 3.51
N CYS A 207 14.64 2.80 4.22
CA CYS A 207 13.68 2.81 5.33
C CYS A 207 12.24 2.80 4.81
N LEU A 208 11.93 3.56 3.75
CA LEU A 208 10.61 3.52 3.11
C LEU A 208 10.27 2.13 2.56
N PHE A 209 11.26 1.44 1.99
CA PHE A 209 11.09 0.06 1.57
C PHE A 209 10.79 -0.85 2.77
N THR A 210 11.58 -0.77 3.83
CA THR A 210 11.37 -1.63 5.01
C THR A 210 10.02 -1.35 5.67
N GLU A 211 9.68 -0.09 5.84
CA GLU A 211 8.46 0.34 6.54
C GLU A 211 7.20 0.01 5.75
N VAL A 212 7.13 0.37 4.47
CA VAL A 212 5.91 0.20 3.69
C VAL A 212 5.91 -1.15 2.98
N VAL A 213 6.93 -1.43 2.16
CA VAL A 213 6.99 -2.66 1.36
C VAL A 213 7.12 -3.89 2.26
N GLY A 214 7.98 -3.80 3.28
CA GLY A 214 8.18 -4.87 4.25
C GLY A 214 6.91 -5.26 4.99
N GLN A 215 6.24 -4.30 5.63
CA GLN A 215 5.01 -4.57 6.39
C GLN A 215 3.86 -5.05 5.50
N VAL A 216 3.67 -4.45 4.33
CA VAL A 216 2.60 -4.85 3.39
C VAL A 216 2.82 -6.28 2.92
N CYS A 217 4.03 -6.61 2.47
CA CYS A 217 4.36 -7.97 2.05
C CYS A 217 4.21 -8.97 3.21
N TYR A 218 4.68 -8.61 4.41
CA TYR A 218 4.51 -9.45 5.59
C TYR A 218 3.03 -9.71 5.93
N ASN A 219 2.20 -8.67 5.95
CA ASN A 219 0.78 -8.79 6.22
C ASN A 219 0.05 -9.64 5.17
N VAL A 220 0.36 -9.41 3.89
CA VAL A 220 -0.24 -10.17 2.77
C VAL A 220 0.11 -11.66 2.85
N VAL A 221 1.32 -11.98 3.27
CA VAL A 221 1.80 -13.36 3.39
C VAL A 221 1.25 -14.03 4.66
N THR A 222 1.30 -13.36 5.81
CA THR A 222 1.06 -13.98 7.13
C THR A 222 -0.33 -13.69 7.72
N THR A 223 -1.05 -12.70 7.19
CA THR A 223 -2.29 -12.15 7.76
C THR A 223 -2.13 -11.53 9.15
N LYS A 224 -0.91 -11.15 9.53
CA LYS A 224 -0.58 -10.53 10.82
C LYS A 224 -0.05 -9.12 10.62
N HIS A 225 -0.26 -8.27 11.61
CA HIS A 225 0.49 -7.02 11.75
C HIS A 225 1.82 -7.34 12.44
N ALA A 226 2.93 -6.95 11.82
CA ALA A 226 4.23 -7.06 12.46
C ALA A 226 4.53 -5.81 13.28
N ALA A 227 5.45 -5.95 14.24
CA ALA A 227 6.10 -4.78 14.81
C ALA A 227 6.83 -3.98 13.71
N GLN A 228 6.86 -2.66 13.84
CA GLN A 228 7.67 -1.80 12.99
C GLN A 228 9.16 -2.11 13.21
N LYS A 229 9.93 -2.17 12.13
CA LYS A 229 11.34 -2.54 12.16
C LYS A 229 12.21 -1.44 11.59
N VAL A 230 13.20 -1.02 12.36
CA VAL A 230 14.26 -0.11 11.92
C VAL A 230 15.43 -0.96 11.44
N ALA A 231 15.36 -1.41 10.20
CA ALA A 231 16.39 -2.24 9.58
C ALA A 231 16.50 -1.94 8.07
N ILE A 232 17.52 -2.51 7.43
CA ILE A 232 17.64 -2.53 5.97
C ILE A 232 17.44 -3.97 5.50
N LEU A 233 16.55 -4.19 4.53
CA LEU A 233 16.34 -5.52 3.94
C LEU A 233 17.34 -5.74 2.79
N PRO A 234 18.39 -6.56 2.94
CA PRO A 234 19.42 -6.70 1.91
C PRO A 234 18.90 -7.49 0.70
N GLY A 235 19.46 -7.21 -0.48
CA GLY A 235 19.17 -7.97 -1.71
C GLY A 235 17.98 -7.47 -2.53
N PHE A 236 17.37 -6.34 -2.15
CA PHE A 236 16.29 -5.71 -2.90
C PHE A 236 16.75 -4.40 -3.55
N ASP A 237 16.13 -4.04 -4.67
CA ASP A 237 16.25 -2.70 -5.24
C ASP A 237 15.23 -1.79 -4.57
N PHE A 238 15.72 -0.84 -3.75
CA PHE A 238 14.86 0.06 -2.98
C PHE A 238 14.22 1.16 -3.82
N ILE A 239 14.64 1.35 -5.07
CA ILE A 239 14.09 2.38 -5.97
C ILE A 239 13.11 1.72 -6.95
N ASN A 240 13.49 0.59 -7.53
CA ASN A 240 12.66 -0.15 -8.47
C ASN A 240 11.95 -1.31 -7.75
N ILE A 241 10.91 -0.99 -6.98
CA ILE A 241 10.15 -1.98 -6.20
C ILE A 241 9.71 -3.12 -7.10
N GLY A 242 9.91 -4.35 -6.65
CA GLY A 242 9.67 -5.57 -7.44
C GLY A 242 10.95 -6.22 -7.97
N LYS A 243 12.05 -5.45 -8.10
CA LYS A 243 13.36 -5.97 -8.46
C LYS A 243 14.16 -6.43 -7.23
N THR A 244 14.96 -7.45 -7.45
CA THR A 244 15.97 -7.99 -6.53
C THR A 244 17.35 -7.74 -7.11
N ILE A 245 18.37 -7.70 -6.24
CA ILE A 245 19.77 -7.58 -6.67
C ILE A 245 20.23 -8.95 -7.20
N PRO A 246 20.68 -9.08 -8.47
CA PRO A 246 21.03 -10.37 -9.06
C PRO A 246 22.00 -11.18 -8.21
N GLY A 247 21.68 -12.46 -7.97
CA GLY A 247 22.51 -13.39 -7.19
C GLY A 247 22.44 -13.24 -5.67
N SER A 248 21.72 -12.23 -5.16
CA SER A 248 21.46 -12.09 -3.72
C SER A 248 20.58 -13.21 -3.16
N VAL A 249 20.49 -13.31 -1.83
CA VAL A 249 19.59 -14.25 -1.15
C VAL A 249 18.13 -13.99 -1.54
N ALA A 250 17.72 -12.72 -1.57
CA ALA A 250 16.38 -12.32 -1.97
C ALA A 250 16.06 -12.70 -3.43
N ASP A 251 17.02 -12.52 -4.33
CA ASP A 251 16.88 -12.87 -5.75
C ASP A 251 16.70 -14.37 -5.97
N LYS A 252 17.58 -15.17 -5.34
CA LYS A 252 17.47 -16.64 -5.36
C LYS A 252 16.14 -17.10 -4.77
N ARG A 253 15.69 -16.48 -3.68
CA ARG A 253 14.43 -16.82 -3.03
C ARG A 253 13.21 -16.46 -3.88
N LYS A 254 13.18 -15.26 -4.48
CA LYS A 254 12.14 -14.85 -5.44
C LYS A 254 12.08 -15.85 -6.60
N ALA A 255 13.23 -16.26 -7.15
CA ALA A 255 13.29 -17.23 -8.25
C ALA A 255 12.81 -18.63 -7.83
N GLU A 256 13.17 -19.11 -6.63
CA GLU A 256 12.71 -20.39 -6.09
C GLU A 256 11.18 -20.40 -5.93
N VAL A 257 10.61 -19.37 -5.31
CA VAL A 257 9.16 -19.25 -5.13
C VAL A 257 8.49 -19.14 -6.49
N MET A 258 9.00 -18.33 -7.43
CA MET A 258 8.48 -18.28 -8.80
C MET A 258 8.44 -19.66 -9.47
N ASN A 259 9.53 -20.41 -9.38
CA ASN A 259 9.60 -21.75 -9.97
C ASN A 259 8.60 -22.72 -9.34
N PHE A 260 8.35 -22.60 -8.04
CA PHE A 260 7.30 -23.35 -7.37
C PHE A 260 5.92 -22.94 -7.88
N LEU A 261 5.60 -21.65 -7.90
CA LEU A 261 4.29 -21.12 -8.30
C LEU A 261 3.92 -21.45 -9.76
N VAL A 262 4.90 -21.46 -10.67
CA VAL A 262 4.69 -21.81 -12.08
C VAL A 262 4.41 -23.31 -12.27
N LYS A 263 4.96 -24.16 -11.39
CA LYS A 263 4.79 -25.63 -11.45
C LYS A 263 3.63 -26.14 -10.61
N ALA A 264 3.20 -25.36 -9.61
CA ALA A 264 2.15 -25.74 -8.68
C ALA A 264 0.77 -25.67 -9.35
N ASP A 265 -0.10 -26.60 -8.97
CA ASP A 265 -1.53 -26.49 -9.20
C ASP A 265 -2.03 -25.17 -8.56
N PRO A 266 -2.90 -24.38 -9.22
CA PRO A 266 -3.59 -23.26 -8.59
C PRO A 266 -4.17 -23.55 -7.19
N ASP A 267 -4.56 -24.78 -6.89
CA ASP A 267 -5.02 -25.19 -5.55
C ASP A 267 -3.86 -25.44 -4.57
N ALA A 268 -2.67 -25.78 -5.06
CA ALA A 268 -1.45 -25.84 -4.25
C ALA A 268 -0.92 -24.45 -3.88
N LEU A 269 -1.30 -23.40 -4.62
CA LEU A 269 -1.09 -22.02 -4.20
C LEU A 269 -1.77 -21.77 -2.86
N LEU A 270 -3.05 -22.15 -2.72
CA LEU A 270 -3.91 -21.92 -1.53
C LEU A 270 -3.31 -22.48 -0.23
N ASN A 271 -2.48 -23.52 -0.34
CA ASN A 271 -1.83 -24.23 0.76
C ASN A 271 -0.31 -24.20 0.62
N LEU A 272 0.30 -23.01 0.46
CA LEU A 272 1.76 -22.84 0.52
C LEU A 272 2.26 -23.14 1.96
N HIS A 273 2.32 -24.42 2.30
CA HIS A 273 3.02 -24.94 3.47
C HIS A 273 4.51 -24.94 3.16
N LEU A 274 5.19 -23.82 3.42
CA LEU A 274 6.64 -23.83 3.55
C LEU A 274 6.94 -24.55 4.87
N LYS A 275 7.34 -25.81 4.79
CA LYS A 275 7.58 -26.73 5.93
C LYS A 275 8.48 -26.18 7.05
N GLU A 276 9.13 -25.03 6.87
CA GLU A 276 10.08 -24.45 7.83
C GLU A 276 9.77 -22.99 8.23
N ARG A 277 8.74 -22.31 7.69
CA ARG A 277 8.53 -20.85 7.86
C ARG A 277 7.04 -20.45 7.82
N PRO A 278 6.64 -19.26 8.36
CA PRO A 278 5.26 -18.96 8.75
C PRO A 278 4.19 -19.25 7.69
N GLN A 279 3.02 -19.69 8.15
CA GLN A 279 1.89 -20.09 7.30
C GLN A 279 1.50 -18.98 6.31
N ILE A 280 1.66 -19.27 5.02
CA ILE A 280 1.23 -18.39 3.94
C ILE A 280 -0.22 -18.72 3.59
N LYS A 281 -1.17 -17.82 3.89
CA LYS A 281 -2.58 -18.02 3.52
C LYS A 281 -2.84 -17.50 2.13
N ALA A 282 -2.50 -18.26 1.11
CA ALA A 282 -2.61 -17.81 -0.27
C ALA A 282 -4.03 -17.51 -0.76
N LYS A 283 -5.08 -17.99 -0.08
CA LYS A 283 -6.45 -17.50 -0.31
C LYS A 283 -6.56 -15.98 -0.10
N VAL A 284 -5.84 -15.43 0.88
CA VAL A 284 -5.79 -14.00 1.19
C VAL A 284 -4.92 -13.26 0.18
N LEU A 285 -3.78 -13.84 -0.21
CA LEU A 285 -2.90 -13.27 -1.24
C LEU A 285 -3.63 -13.13 -2.59
N ILE A 286 -4.38 -14.17 -2.99
CA ILE A 286 -5.22 -14.17 -4.17
C ILE A 286 -6.38 -13.17 -4.04
N ASN A 287 -7.03 -13.07 -2.87
CA ASN A 287 -8.13 -12.12 -2.66
C ASN A 287 -7.68 -10.64 -2.64
N ASN A 288 -6.50 -10.35 -2.09
CA ASN A 288 -5.92 -9.00 -2.04
C ASN A 288 -5.42 -8.54 -3.41
N VAL A 289 -4.99 -9.47 -4.28
CA VAL A 289 -4.68 -9.16 -5.69
C VAL A 289 -5.95 -9.10 -6.55
N LYS A 290 -7.01 -9.83 -6.17
CA LYS A 290 -8.33 -9.85 -6.84
C LYS A 290 -9.26 -8.70 -6.44
N SER A 291 -8.85 -7.68 -5.69
CA SER A 291 -9.67 -6.48 -5.44
C SER A 291 -9.81 -5.64 -6.71
N ARG A 292 -10.38 -6.24 -7.76
CA ARG A 292 -11.04 -5.54 -8.83
C ARG A 292 -12.30 -4.95 -8.25
N ASP A 293 -12.56 -3.70 -8.58
CA ASP A 293 -13.81 -3.01 -8.33
C ASP A 293 -14.98 -3.93 -8.66
N ARG A 294 -15.71 -4.40 -7.63
CA ARG A 294 -16.92 -5.24 -7.85
C ARG A 294 -18.06 -4.42 -8.47
N TYR A 295 -17.88 -3.11 -8.62
CA TYR A 295 -18.87 -2.16 -9.12
C TYR A 295 -18.47 -1.51 -10.45
N SER A 296 -17.39 -1.93 -11.12
CA SER A 296 -17.06 -1.46 -12.48
C SER A 296 -17.85 -2.18 -13.58
N LYS A 297 -19.15 -2.41 -13.38
CA LYS A 297 -20.08 -2.79 -14.44
C LYS A 297 -20.92 -1.59 -14.84
#